data_AF-A0A382JG22-F1
#
_entry.id   AF-A0A382JG22-F1
#
_cell.length_a   1.000
_cell.length_b   1.000
_cell.length_c   1.000
_cell.angle_alpha   90.00
_cell.angle_beta   90.00
_cell.angle_gamma   90.00
#
_symmetry.space_group_name_H-M   'P 1'
#
loop_
_entity.id
_entity.type
_entity.pdbx_description
1 polymer ?
#
loop_
_entity_poly.entity_id
_entity_poly.type
_entity_poly.pdbx_seq_one_letter_code
_entity_poly.pdbx_strand_id
1 'polypeptide(L)'
;MRRSCDFLIDRFISKKLHPDVRTILRLGAYQLHWMNIPDHAAVNGSVSLAPKWARGLCNAVLRKVAIETVDWPTKAIEYSYPDWIVERLESDLGEPEASEALKCMNSSKSATPREDGYFQDAASQ
;
A
#
# COMPACT_ATOMS: atom_id res chain seq x y z
N MET A 1 2.05 -0.99 -2.83
CA MET A 1 1.96 0.08 -1.81
C MET A 1 2.90 -0.11 -0.59
N ARG A 2 4.19 -0.45 -0.77
CA ARG A 2 5.09 -0.71 0.37
C ARG A 2 5.46 0.55 1.17
N ARG A 3 5.89 1.63 0.52
CA ARG A 3 6.32 2.88 1.19
C ARG A 3 5.15 3.53 1.93
N SER A 4 3.98 3.51 1.32
CA SER A 4 2.72 4.00 1.90
C SER A 4 2.38 3.22 3.18
N CYS A 5 2.44 1.89 3.12
CA CYS A 5 2.22 1.05 4.31
C CYS A 5 3.27 1.30 5.41
N ASP A 6 4.55 1.43 5.04
CA ASP A 6 5.62 1.77 5.99
C ASP A 6 5.35 3.12 6.67
N PHE A 7 4.95 4.14 5.90
CA PHE A 7 4.58 5.45 6.46
C PHE A 7 3.41 5.35 7.44
N LEU A 8 2.35 4.63 7.10
CA LEU A 8 1.19 4.44 7.99
C LEU A 8 1.57 3.82 9.33
N ILE A 9 2.42 2.78 9.31
CA ILE A 9 2.78 2.02 10.53
C ILE A 9 3.88 2.71 11.34
N ASP A 10 4.88 3.31 10.69
CA ASP A 10 6.09 3.80 11.36
C ASP A 10 5.81 5.01 12.26
N ARG A 11 4.70 5.74 12.04
CA ARG A 11 4.20 6.79 12.96
C ARG A 11 3.90 6.27 14.37
N PHE A 12 3.69 4.96 14.51
CA PHE A 12 3.31 4.32 15.78
C PHE A 12 4.38 3.35 16.31
N ILE A 13 5.55 3.29 15.67
CA ILE A 13 6.63 2.35 15.99
C ILE A 13 7.88 3.14 16.37
N SER A 14 8.39 2.91 17.57
CA SER A 14 9.62 3.56 18.06
C SER A 14 10.88 2.70 17.94
N LYS A 15 10.73 1.40 17.67
CA LYS A 15 11.84 0.43 17.64
C LYS A 15 11.83 -0.36 16.34
N LYS A 16 13.02 -0.81 15.92
CA LYS A 16 13.14 -1.71 14.78
C LYS A 16 12.33 -2.99 15.01
N LEU A 17 11.43 -3.29 14.08
CA LEU A 17 10.61 -4.49 14.12
C LEU A 17 11.34 -5.71 13.56
N HIS A 18 10.94 -6.89 14.04
CA HIS A 18 11.24 -8.13 13.34
C HIS A 18 10.64 -8.11 11.92
N PRO A 19 11.35 -8.61 10.89
CA PRO A 19 10.87 -8.57 9.50
C PRO A 19 9.45 -9.12 9.33
N ASP A 20 9.13 -10.27 9.91
CA ASP A 20 7.79 -10.88 9.81
C ASP A 20 6.70 -10.01 10.42
N VAL A 21 6.96 -9.39 11.58
CA VAL A 21 6.01 -8.48 12.23
C VAL A 21 5.76 -7.26 11.35
N ARG A 22 6.80 -6.72 10.72
CA ARG A 22 6.66 -5.61 9.77
C ARG A 22 5.85 -6.03 8.54
N THR A 23 6.05 -7.23 8.02
CA THR A 23 5.25 -7.77 6.90
C THR A 23 3.77 -7.88 7.27
N ILE A 24 3.45 -8.40 8.45
CA ILE A 24 2.06 -8.50 8.94
C ILE A 24 1.43 -7.11 9.13
N LEU A 25 2.17 -6.17 9.71
CA LEU A 25 1.69 -4.79 9.87
C LEU A 25 1.43 -4.11 8.53
N ARG A 26 2.31 -4.32 7.53
CA ARG A 26 2.07 -3.81 6.17
C ARG A 26 0.83 -4.45 5.55
N LEU A 27 0.62 -5.75 5.73
CA LEU A 27 -0.58 -6.44 5.25
C LEU A 27 -1.84 -5.84 5.87
N GLY A 28 -1.88 -5.67 7.19
CA GLY A 28 -3.03 -5.09 7.88
C GLY A 28 -3.27 -3.62 7.51
N ALA A 29 -2.20 -2.81 7.41
CA ALA A 29 -2.31 -1.43 6.95
C ALA A 29 -2.83 -1.37 5.51
N TYR A 30 -2.42 -2.31 4.66
CA TYR A 30 -2.93 -2.38 3.30
C TYR A 30 -4.43 -2.69 3.26
N GLN A 31 -4.86 -3.67 4.05
CA GLN A 31 -6.28 -4.02 4.19
C GLN A 31 -7.12 -2.85 4.68
N LEU A 32 -6.63 -2.10 5.67
CA LEU A 32 -7.35 -0.95 6.24
C LEU A 32 -7.49 0.21 5.26
N HIS A 33 -6.48 0.47 4.43
CA HIS A 33 -6.45 1.69 3.62
C HIS A 33 -6.88 1.50 2.17
N TRP A 34 -6.61 0.34 1.56
CA TRP A 34 -6.91 0.11 0.13
C TRP A 34 -7.92 -1.02 -0.11
N MET A 35 -8.32 -1.79 0.91
CA MET A 35 -9.33 -2.82 0.75
C MET A 35 -10.65 -2.39 1.39
N ASN A 36 -11.77 -2.80 0.78
CA ASN A 36 -13.09 -2.57 1.34
C ASN A 36 -13.43 -3.63 2.42
N ILE A 37 -12.59 -3.70 3.46
CA ILE A 37 -12.71 -4.66 4.57
C ILE A 37 -13.03 -3.86 5.85
N PRO A 38 -14.03 -4.27 6.66
CA PRO A 38 -14.29 -3.62 7.94
C PRO A 38 -13.06 -3.63 8.85
N ASP A 39 -12.76 -2.51 9.51
CA ASP A 39 -11.52 -2.34 10.31
C ASP A 39 -11.27 -3.49 11.29
N HIS A 40 -12.31 -3.91 12.02
CA HIS A 40 -12.19 -4.98 12.99
C HIS A 40 -11.78 -6.31 12.34
N ALA A 41 -12.24 -6.59 11.12
CA ALA A 41 -11.90 -7.80 10.38
C ALA A 41 -10.45 -7.74 9.86
N ALA A 42 -10.02 -6.59 9.30
CA ALA A 42 -8.64 -6.38 8.86
C ALA A 42 -7.65 -6.51 10.03
N VAL A 43 -7.96 -5.89 11.17
CA VAL A 43 -7.14 -5.97 12.38
C VAL A 43 -7.09 -7.40 12.91
N ASN A 44 -8.24 -8.04 13.16
CA ASN A 44 -8.28 -9.39 13.74
C ASN A 44 -7.60 -10.42 12.82
N GLY A 45 -7.88 -10.36 11.52
CA GLY A 45 -7.26 -11.24 10.52
C GLY A 45 -5.75 -11.11 10.54
N SER A 46 -5.22 -9.88 10.48
CA SER A 46 -3.78 -9.64 10.49
C SER A 46 -3.12 -10.02 11.81
N VAL A 47 -3.76 -9.73 12.97
CA VAL A 47 -3.25 -10.10 14.29
C VAL A 47 -3.19 -11.60 14.48
N SER A 48 -4.12 -12.36 13.89
CA SER A 48 -4.12 -13.83 13.98
C SER A 48 -2.87 -14.48 13.38
N LEU A 49 -2.31 -13.86 12.33
CA LEU A 49 -1.08 -14.28 11.66
C LEU A 49 0.19 -13.94 12.47
N ALA A 50 0.09 -13.01 13.42
CA ALA A 50 1.24 -12.58 14.20
C ALA A 50 1.70 -13.64 15.21
N PRO A 51 3.02 -13.76 15.42
CA PRO A 51 3.55 -14.62 16.47
C PRO A 51 3.00 -14.17 17.82
N LYS A 52 2.76 -15.10 18.74
CA LYS A 52 2.07 -14.84 20.02
C LYS A 52 2.62 -13.63 20.77
N TRP A 53 3.94 -13.46 20.79
CA TRP A 53 4.64 -12.36 21.46
C TRP A 53 4.42 -10.98 20.80
N ALA A 54 4.05 -10.92 19.52
CA ALA A 54 3.84 -9.68 18.77
C ALA A 54 2.36 -9.30 18.60
N ARG A 55 1.41 -10.19 18.93
CA ARG A 55 -0.03 -9.95 18.71
C ARG A 55 -0.53 -8.64 19.33
N GLY A 56 -0.10 -8.36 20.56
CA GLY A 56 -0.46 -7.11 21.25
C GLY A 56 0.02 -5.87 20.52
N LEU A 57 1.27 -5.89 20.01
CA LEU A 57 1.84 -4.80 19.22
C LEU A 57 1.08 -4.63 17.90
N CYS A 58 0.87 -5.71 17.14
CA CYS A 58 0.15 -5.65 15.88
C CYS A 58 -1.25 -5.08 16.05
N ASN A 59 -1.99 -5.54 17.07
CA ASN A 59 -3.33 -5.06 17.37
C ASN A 59 -3.34 -3.57 17.72
N ALA A 60 -2.40 -3.14 18.57
CA ALA A 60 -2.31 -1.75 19.00
C ALA A 60 -1.97 -0.81 17.84
N VAL A 61 -1.00 -1.17 16.99
CA VAL A 61 -0.60 -0.36 15.83
C VAL A 61 -1.72 -0.30 14.79
N LEU A 62 -2.30 -1.44 14.40
CA LEU A 62 -3.33 -1.46 13.36
C LEU A 62 -4.61 -0.73 13.79
N ARG A 63 -4.98 -0.75 15.08
CA ARG A 63 -6.09 0.06 15.59
C ARG A 63 -5.84 1.56 15.48
N LYS A 64 -4.61 2.01 15.71
CA LYS A 64 -4.25 3.42 15.50
C LYS A 64 -4.27 3.79 14.02
N VAL A 65 -3.77 2.90 13.17
CA VAL A 65 -3.81 3.08 11.71
C VAL A 65 -5.25 3.20 11.20
N ALA A 66 -6.19 2.42 11.74
CA ALA A 66 -7.59 2.41 11.29
C ALA A 66 -8.34 3.73 11.58
N ILE A 67 -7.99 4.44 12.66
CA ILE A 67 -8.74 5.63 13.11
C ILE A 67 -8.11 6.93 12.62
N GLU A 68 -6.80 6.94 12.39
CA GLU A 68 -6.11 8.18 12.05
C GLU A 68 -6.31 8.57 10.59
N THR A 69 -6.61 9.84 10.35
CA THR A 69 -6.46 10.43 9.01
C THR A 69 -4.97 10.45 8.61
N VAL A 70 -4.72 10.20 7.32
CA VAL A 70 -3.38 10.27 6.76
C VAL A 70 -3.22 11.57 5.98
N ASP A 71 -2.22 12.34 6.37
CA ASP A 71 -1.69 13.43 5.56
C ASP A 71 -0.39 12.95 4.93
N TRP A 72 -0.38 12.82 3.61
CA TRP A 72 0.74 12.23 2.89
C TRP A 72 1.82 13.30 2.64
N PRO A 73 3.07 13.07 3.10
CA PRO A 73 4.11 14.09 3.02
C PRO A 73 4.60 14.35 1.59
N THR A 74 4.56 13.32 0.73
CA THR A 74 4.93 13.40 -0.68
C THR A 74 4.11 12.41 -1.50
N LYS A 75 3.91 12.70 -2.78
CA LYS A 75 3.31 11.77 -3.76
C LYS A 75 4.09 10.46 -3.88
N ALA A 76 5.41 10.49 -3.73
CA ALA A 76 6.24 9.30 -3.75
C ALA A 76 5.89 8.34 -2.60
N ILE A 77 5.59 8.88 -1.41
CA ILE A 77 5.13 8.08 -0.28
C ILE A 77 3.66 7.66 -0.49
N GLU A 78 2.78 8.58 -0.88
CA GLU A 78 1.36 8.29 -1.15
C GLU A 78 1.19 7.16 -2.17
N TYR A 79 1.75 7.32 -3.35
CA TYR A 79 1.65 6.37 -4.47
C TYR A 79 2.67 5.23 -4.40
N SER A 80 3.52 5.20 -3.37
CA SER A 80 4.45 4.10 -3.11
C SER A 80 5.57 3.90 -4.13
N TYR A 81 6.07 4.97 -4.73
CA TYR A 81 7.20 4.94 -5.66
C TYR A 81 8.48 5.47 -5.02
N PRO A 82 9.66 5.02 -5.49
CA PRO A 82 10.91 5.75 -5.26
C PRO A 82 10.78 7.20 -5.75
N ASP A 83 11.42 8.12 -5.03
CA ASP A 83 11.32 9.56 -5.32
C ASP A 83 11.77 9.88 -6.75
N TRP A 84 12.85 9.23 -7.22
CA TRP A 84 13.37 9.40 -8.58
C TRP A 84 12.36 9.03 -9.69
N ILE A 85 11.43 8.10 -9.45
CA ILE A 85 10.41 7.72 -10.45
C ILE A 85 9.38 8.85 -10.59
N VAL A 86 8.98 9.43 -9.46
CA VAL A 86 8.03 10.55 -9.46
C VAL A 86 8.65 11.76 -10.14
N GLU A 87 9.86 12.14 -9.75
CA GLU A 87 10.62 13.24 -10.35
C GLU A 87 10.79 13.06 -11.87
N ARG A 88 11.11 11.84 -12.31
CA ARG A 88 11.27 11.52 -13.73
C ARG A 88 9.97 11.69 -14.51
N LEU A 89 8.86 11.17 -14.00
CA LEU A 89 7.56 11.27 -14.67
C LEU A 89 7.03 12.70 -14.68
N GLU A 90 7.20 13.44 -13.59
CA GLU A 90 6.83 14.86 -13.53
C GLU A 90 7.64 15.68 -14.54
N SER A 91 8.93 15.37 -14.73
CA SER A 91 9.75 16.00 -15.76
C SER A 91 9.35 15.65 -17.20
N ASP A 92 8.82 14.44 -17.44
CA ASP A 92 8.47 13.97 -18.78
C ASP A 92 7.06 14.38 -19.21
N LEU A 93 6.11 14.34 -18.28
CA LEU A 93 4.68 14.42 -18.57
C LEU A 93 4.02 15.69 -18.01
N GLY A 94 4.66 16.37 -17.07
CA GLY A 94 4.00 17.37 -16.22
C GLY A 94 3.37 16.75 -14.97
N GLU A 95 3.12 17.59 -13.97
CA GLU A 95 2.67 17.17 -12.64
C GLU A 95 1.29 16.49 -12.61
N PRO A 96 0.26 16.98 -13.33
CA PRO A 96 -1.05 16.33 -13.37
C PRO A 96 -1.01 14.95 -14.04
N GLU A 97 -0.40 14.86 -15.21
CA GLU A 97 -0.31 13.64 -16.02
C GLU A 97 0.56 12.58 -15.34
N ALA A 98 1.67 12.98 -14.72
CA ALA A 98 2.50 12.07 -13.92
C ALA A 98 1.73 11.47 -12.75
N SER A 99 0.93 12.29 -12.05
CA SER A 99 0.09 11.83 -10.93
C SER A 99 -0.91 10.76 -11.38
N GLU A 100 -1.60 10.99 -12.49
CA GLU A 100 -2.56 10.04 -13.03
C GLU A 100 -1.88 8.76 -13.54
N ALA A 101 -0.72 8.87 -14.17
CA ALA A 101 0.07 7.71 -14.58
C ALA A 101 0.48 6.84 -13.37
N LEU A 102 0.98 7.46 -12.30
CA LEU A 102 1.39 6.77 -11.06
C LEU A 102 0.22 6.04 -10.39
N LYS A 103 -0.97 6.67 -10.35
CA LYS A 103 -2.19 6.05 -9.83
C LYS A 103 -2.66 4.90 -10.71
N CYS A 104 -2.66 5.08 -12.03
CA CYS A 104 -3.04 4.05 -12.99
C CYS A 104 -2.16 2.80 -12.88
N MET A 105 -0.85 2.96 -12.71
CA MET A 105 0.07 1.85 -12.51
C MET A 105 -0.13 1.11 -11.17
N ASN A 106 -0.83 1.72 -10.20
CA ASN A 106 -1.20 1.08 -8.93
C ASN A 106 -2.58 0.41 -8.94
N SER A 107 -3.35 0.52 -10.03
CA SER A 107 -4.64 -0.15 -10.14
C SER A 107 -4.49 -1.52 -10.82
N SER A 108 -5.42 -2.44 -10.55
CA SER A 108 -5.45 -3.73 -11.24
C SER A 108 -5.86 -3.50 -12.69
N LYS A 109 -5.03 -3.95 -13.63
CA LYS A 109 -5.40 -3.96 -15.05
C LYS A 109 -6.29 -5.16 -15.37
N SER A 110 -7.33 -4.94 -16.16
CA SER A 110 -8.15 -6.01 -16.72
C SER A 110 -7.46 -6.60 -17.96
N ALA A 111 -7.45 -7.93 -18.07
CA ALA A 111 -6.99 -8.58 -19.29
C ALA A 111 -8.09 -8.47 -20.36
N THR A 112 -7.73 -8.07 -21.58
CA THR A 112 -8.65 -8.05 -22.71
C THR A 112 -8.40 -9.28 -23.60
N PRO A 113 -9.47 -9.90 -24.14
CA PRO A 113 -9.32 -11.00 -25.09
C PRO A 113 -8.81 -10.45 -26.43
N ARG A 114 -7.81 -11.14 -27.01
CA ARG A 114 -7.32 -10.93 -28.37
C ARG A 114 -8.03 -11.86 -29.35
N GLU A 115 -8.01 -11.49 -30.63
CA GLU A 115 -8.59 -12.31 -31.72
C GLU A 115 -7.94 -13.70 -31.85
N ASP A 116 -6.68 -13.86 -31.42
CA ASP A 116 -5.92 -15.11 -31.45
C ASP A 116 -6.21 -16.05 -30.25
N GLY A 117 -7.14 -15.67 -29.37
CA GLY A 117 -7.54 -16.45 -28.20
C GLY A 117 -6.70 -16.22 -26.95
N TYR A 118 -5.68 -15.34 -26.98
CA TYR A 118 -4.91 -14.97 -25.81
C TYR A 118 -5.56 -13.82 -25.02
N PHE A 119 -5.33 -13.81 -23.70
CA PHE A 119 -5.68 -12.70 -22.83
C PHE A 119 -4.44 -11.87 -22.55
N GLN A 120 -4.47 -10.58 -22.89
CA GLN A 120 -3.32 -9.70 -22.72
C GLN A 120 -3.77 -8.32 -22.24
N ASP A 121 -2.91 -7.63 -21.49
CA ASP A 121 -3.11 -6.23 -21.11
C ASP A 121 -3.03 -5.33 -22.36
N ALA A 122 -3.91 -4.34 -22.47
CA ALA A 122 -3.96 -3.37 -23.57
C ALA A 122 -2.63 -2.60 -23.75
N ALA A 123 -1.86 -2.41 -22.68
CA ALA A 123 -0.55 -1.76 -22.75
C ALA A 123 0.56 -2.67 -23.35
N SER A 124 0.25 -3.94 -23.60
CA SER A 124 1.17 -4.90 -24.22
C SER A 124 0.72 -5.35 -25.61
N GLN A 125 -0.30 -4.69 -26.18
CA GLN A 125 -0.74 -4.89 -27.58
C GLN A 125 0.23 -4.22 -28.55
#